data_AF-A0A5S3XMS5-F1
#
_entry.id   AF-A0A5S3XMS5-F1
#
_cell.length_a   1.000
_cell.length_b   1.000
_cell.length_c   1.000
_cell.angle_alpha   90.00
_cell.angle_beta   90.00
_cell.angle_gamma   90.00
#
_symmetry.space_group_name_H-M   'P 1'
#
loop_
_entity.id
_entity.type
_entity.pdbx_description
1 polymer ?
#
loop_
_entity_poly.entity_id
_entity_poly.type
_entity_poly.pdbx_seq_one_letter_code
_entity_poly.pdbx_strand_id
1 'polypeptide(L)'
;MNIDLKNSLVMALVGAAITSAGFLAKDHFDAEKKKEKFVFELHKKLYDDGAASIKNVNKAYSKLFGLYGESYGLTPAELSEKHEAFKNALEKYSDYIDELERYGTTNQVAVAKNHIDWLWGIYAELDLQLKKSRRVLNRAKELLLIEDVDSDLFKFVSEALDSEVEQLVRNENRIYYTIGWFKKPVVNGIEQYLNYQFRDALGIQATNDMLNAINTIPQLSDKSNNFKFKEKLLPFMFAEGRAFQAPTLEYEGDLSFFKDKNAVLAQNLKLKFIAAAIENDQNLQDTLKERKFSAEKN
;
A
#
# COMPACT_ATOMS: atom_id res chain seq x y z
N MET A 1 -0.77 -29.76 2.59
CA MET A 1 -0.72 -30.46 1.29
C MET A 1 -1.62 -31.70 1.39
N ASN A 2 -2.74 -31.74 0.68
CA ASN A 2 -3.72 -32.81 0.82
C ASN A 2 -3.21 -34.08 0.10
N ILE A 3 -3.25 -35.24 0.78
CA ILE A 3 -2.74 -36.53 0.29
C ILE A 3 -3.38 -36.91 -1.06
N ASP A 4 -4.60 -36.46 -1.28
CA ASP A 4 -5.37 -36.65 -2.51
C ASP A 4 -4.74 -36.02 -3.75
N LEU A 5 -4.04 -34.89 -3.60
CA LEU A 5 -3.40 -34.19 -4.72
C LEU A 5 -2.19 -34.97 -5.24
N LYS A 6 -1.40 -35.54 -4.31
CA LYS A 6 -0.23 -36.36 -4.61
C LYS A 6 -0.64 -37.70 -5.24
N ASN A 7 -1.70 -38.32 -4.71
CA ASN A 7 -2.24 -39.58 -5.23
C ASN A 7 -2.82 -39.42 -6.64
N SER A 8 -3.45 -38.28 -6.93
CA SER A 8 -3.96 -37.96 -8.27
C SER A 8 -2.85 -37.79 -9.30
N LEU A 9 -1.72 -37.20 -8.89
CA LEU A 9 -0.51 -37.04 -9.72
C LEU A 9 0.14 -38.38 -10.08
N VAL A 10 0.22 -39.30 -9.11
CA VAL A 10 0.71 -40.66 -9.31
C VAL A 10 -0.23 -41.46 -10.21
N MET A 11 -1.55 -41.35 -10.02
CA MET A 11 -2.52 -42.03 -10.90
C MET A 11 -2.49 -41.50 -12.34
N ALA A 12 -2.27 -40.20 -12.55
CA ALA A 12 -2.13 -39.63 -13.89
C ALA A 12 -0.87 -40.16 -14.62
N LEU A 13 0.25 -40.28 -13.89
CA LEU A 13 1.50 -40.86 -14.39
C LEU A 13 1.38 -42.36 -14.70
N VAL A 14 0.73 -43.13 -13.82
CA VAL A 14 0.50 -44.58 -14.02
C VAL A 14 -0.50 -44.82 -15.16
N GLY A 15 -1.53 -43.99 -15.28
CA GLY A 15 -2.48 -44.04 -16.40
C GLY A 15 -1.82 -43.79 -17.75
N ALA A 16 -0.87 -42.84 -17.81
CA ALA A 16 -0.08 -42.57 -19.02
C ALA A 16 0.89 -43.71 -19.39
N ALA A 17 1.35 -44.50 -18.43
CA ALA A 17 2.17 -45.67 -18.69
C ALA A 17 1.34 -46.84 -19.25
N ILE A 18 0.11 -47.03 -18.79
CA ILE A 18 -0.77 -48.14 -19.22
C ILE A 18 -1.32 -47.92 -20.64
N THR A 19 -1.56 -46.67 -21.06
CA THR A 19 -2.00 -46.36 -22.44
C THR A 19 -0.94 -46.70 -23.49
N SER A 20 0.34 -46.82 -23.15
CA SER A 20 1.39 -47.26 -24.07
C SER A 20 1.27 -48.73 -24.52
N ALA A 21 0.42 -49.53 -23.85
CA ALA A 21 0.17 -50.94 -24.17
C ALA A 21 -1.28 -51.18 -24.64
N GLY A 22 -1.65 -50.61 -25.80
CA GLY A 22 -2.61 -51.22 -26.73
C GLY A 22 -4.09 -51.34 -26.30
N PHE A 23 -4.84 -50.23 -26.30
CA PHE A 23 -6.29 -50.13 -26.60
C PHE A 23 -6.65 -48.64 -26.82
N LEU A 24 -6.31 -48.08 -27.99
CA LEU A 24 -5.83 -46.69 -28.06
C LEU A 24 -6.76 -45.60 -28.64
N ALA A 25 -8.08 -45.78 -28.64
CA ALA A 25 -9.00 -44.69 -29.02
C ALA A 25 -9.87 -44.22 -27.85
N LYS A 26 -10.70 -45.11 -27.28
CA LYS A 26 -11.62 -44.73 -26.20
C LYS A 26 -10.90 -44.34 -24.91
N ASP A 27 -9.87 -45.10 -24.52
CA ASP A 27 -9.07 -44.81 -23.32
C ASP A 27 -8.19 -43.57 -23.51
N HIS A 28 -7.76 -43.27 -24.75
CA HIS A 28 -7.03 -42.03 -25.06
C HIS A 28 -7.95 -40.80 -24.99
N PHE A 29 -9.17 -40.88 -25.53
CA PHE A 29 -10.18 -39.82 -25.41
C PHE A 29 -10.61 -39.61 -23.94
N ASP A 30 -10.77 -40.68 -23.17
CA ASP A 30 -11.10 -40.58 -21.74
C ASP A 30 -9.92 -40.07 -20.90
N ALA A 31 -8.67 -40.37 -21.28
CA ALA A 31 -7.46 -39.81 -20.67
C ALA A 31 -7.26 -38.33 -21.00
N GLU A 32 -7.51 -37.91 -22.24
CA GLU A 32 -7.48 -36.50 -22.64
C GLU A 32 -8.55 -35.69 -21.92
N LYS A 33 -9.80 -36.18 -21.86
CA LYS A 33 -10.87 -35.54 -21.08
C LYS A 33 -10.54 -35.43 -19.59
N LYS A 34 -9.90 -36.46 -19.01
CA LYS A 34 -9.43 -36.43 -17.61
C LYS A 34 -8.31 -35.41 -17.42
N LYS A 35 -7.38 -35.29 -18.36
CA LYS A 35 -6.30 -34.30 -18.35
C LYS A 35 -6.86 -32.88 -18.47
N GLU A 36 -7.76 -32.63 -19.41
CA GLU A 36 -8.43 -31.34 -19.59
C GLU A 36 -9.19 -30.94 -18.32
N LYS A 37 -9.96 -31.87 -17.74
CA LYS A 37 -10.65 -31.63 -16.47
C LYS A 37 -9.69 -31.32 -15.32
N PHE A 38 -8.57 -32.05 -15.23
CA PHE A 38 -7.54 -31.79 -14.22
C PHE A 38 -6.91 -30.41 -14.39
N VAL A 39 -6.52 -30.05 -15.62
CA VAL A 39 -5.94 -28.75 -15.94
C VAL A 39 -6.94 -27.63 -15.64
N PHE A 40 -8.21 -27.81 -15.98
CA PHE A 40 -9.27 -26.86 -15.66
C PHE A 40 -9.43 -26.66 -14.15
N GLU A 41 -9.53 -27.74 -13.36
CA GLU A 41 -9.66 -27.65 -11.90
C GLU A 41 -8.40 -27.05 -11.25
N LEU A 42 -7.21 -27.33 -11.78
CA LEU A 42 -5.96 -26.71 -11.34
C LEU A 42 -5.97 -25.19 -11.57
N HIS A 43 -6.32 -24.74 -12.78
CA HIS A 43 -6.38 -23.31 -13.12
C HIS A 43 -7.46 -22.59 -12.31
N LYS A 44 -8.61 -23.24 -12.08
CA LYS A 44 -9.66 -22.72 -11.22
C LYS A 44 -9.20 -22.57 -9.77
N LYS A 45 -8.52 -23.58 -9.22
CA LYS A 45 -7.95 -23.51 -7.86
C LYS A 45 -6.94 -22.37 -7.74
N LEU A 46 -6.00 -22.26 -8.69
CA LEU A 46 -5.02 -21.16 -8.72
C LEU A 46 -5.72 -19.80 -8.78
N TYR A 47 -6.77 -19.69 -9.61
CA TYR A 47 -7.57 -18.47 -9.69
C TYR A 47 -8.27 -18.12 -8.36
N ASP A 48 -8.90 -19.09 -7.70
CA ASP A 48 -9.60 -18.88 -6.42
C ASP A 48 -8.61 -18.50 -5.29
N ASP A 49 -7.47 -19.18 -5.21
CA ASP A 49 -6.39 -18.90 -4.23
C ASP A 49 -5.77 -17.52 -4.49
N GLY A 50 -5.55 -17.15 -5.77
CA GLY A 50 -5.07 -15.84 -6.19
C GLY A 50 -6.05 -14.72 -5.88
N ALA A 51 -7.33 -14.92 -6.17
CA ALA A 51 -8.39 -13.97 -5.86
C ALA A 51 -8.49 -13.71 -4.35
N ALA A 52 -8.37 -14.76 -3.52
CA ALA A 52 -8.33 -14.60 -2.07
C ALA A 52 -7.10 -13.81 -1.59
N SER A 53 -5.92 -14.09 -2.16
CA SER A 53 -4.67 -13.40 -1.84
C SER A 53 -4.72 -11.91 -2.22
N ILE A 54 -5.16 -11.60 -3.44
CA ILE A 54 -5.32 -10.23 -3.93
C ILE A 54 -6.37 -9.47 -3.11
N LYS A 55 -7.49 -10.11 -2.75
CA LYS A 55 -8.51 -9.50 -1.88
C LYS A 55 -7.94 -9.11 -0.52
N ASN A 56 -7.06 -9.93 0.06
CA ASN A 56 -6.40 -9.62 1.32
C ASN A 56 -5.45 -8.43 1.19
N VAL A 57 -4.66 -8.38 0.11
CA VAL A 57 -3.81 -7.22 -0.23
C VAL A 57 -4.65 -5.96 -0.36
N ASN A 58 -5.72 -6.00 -1.17
CA ASN A 58 -6.61 -4.86 -1.39
C ASN A 58 -7.25 -4.37 -0.07
N LYS A 59 -7.66 -5.28 0.82
CA LYS A 59 -8.20 -4.93 2.13
C LYS A 59 -7.16 -4.24 3.02
N ALA A 60 -5.94 -4.77 3.08
CA ALA A 60 -4.87 -4.20 3.88
C ALA A 60 -4.41 -2.84 3.35
N TYR A 61 -4.24 -2.73 2.03
CA TYR A 61 -3.99 -1.48 1.31
C TYR A 61 -5.05 -0.43 1.63
N SER A 62 -6.34 -0.74 1.46
CA SER A 62 -7.42 0.23 1.68
C SER A 62 -7.48 0.71 3.13
N LYS A 63 -7.19 -0.15 4.11
CA LYS A 63 -7.10 0.24 5.52
C LYS A 63 -5.95 1.21 5.78
N LEU A 64 -4.78 0.97 5.19
CA LEU A 64 -3.62 1.84 5.37
C LEU A 64 -3.78 3.16 4.60
N PHE A 65 -4.14 3.07 3.33
CA PHE A 65 -4.30 4.24 2.46
C PHE A 65 -5.50 5.11 2.90
N GLY A 66 -6.56 4.51 3.44
CA GLY A 66 -7.73 5.22 3.97
C GLY A 66 -7.38 6.26 5.02
N LEU A 67 -6.35 6.01 5.85
CA LEU A 67 -5.87 6.97 6.85
C LEU A 67 -5.50 8.33 6.24
N TYR A 68 -4.94 8.34 5.03
CA TYR A 68 -4.51 9.57 4.35
C TYR A 68 -5.68 10.42 3.82
N GLY A 69 -6.87 9.82 3.71
CA GLY A 69 -8.12 10.52 3.39
C GLY A 69 -8.92 10.95 4.62
N GLU A 70 -8.74 10.27 5.75
CA GLU A 70 -9.41 10.59 7.02
C GLU A 70 -8.67 11.66 7.82
N SER A 71 -7.33 11.70 7.74
CA SER A 71 -6.51 12.63 8.51
C SER A 71 -5.18 12.96 7.81
N TYR A 72 -4.41 13.85 8.42
CA TYR A 72 -3.08 14.26 7.97
C TYR A 72 -2.17 14.52 9.18
N GLY A 73 -0.86 14.53 8.93
CA GLY A 73 0.14 14.46 10.00
C GLY A 73 0.00 13.15 10.79
N LEU A 74 -0.03 12.03 10.07
CA LEU A 74 -0.20 10.70 10.64
C LEU A 74 1.05 10.33 11.44
N THR A 75 0.86 10.03 12.72
CA THR A 75 1.92 9.64 13.66
C THR A 75 2.35 8.18 13.43
N PRO A 76 3.50 7.76 13.97
CA PRO A 76 3.93 6.37 13.85
C PRO A 76 2.95 5.38 14.49
N ALA A 77 2.28 5.77 15.57
CA ALA A 77 1.29 4.95 16.26
C ALA A 77 0.06 4.69 15.37
N GLU A 78 -0.42 5.71 14.64
CA GLU A 78 -1.54 5.58 13.70
C GLU A 78 -1.19 4.69 12.49
N LEU A 79 0.07 4.70 12.05
CA LEU A 79 0.52 4.03 10.82
C LEU A 79 1.00 2.59 11.03
N SER A 80 1.72 2.30 12.12
CA SER A 80 2.59 1.11 12.21
C SER A 80 1.84 -0.22 12.04
N GLU A 81 0.71 -0.40 12.73
CA GLU A 81 -0.07 -1.66 12.65
C GLU A 81 -0.59 -1.91 11.23
N LYS A 82 -1.13 -0.88 10.58
CA LYS A 82 -1.70 -1.01 9.23
C LYS A 82 -0.62 -1.20 8.18
N HIS A 83 0.55 -0.62 8.41
CA HIS A 83 1.72 -0.78 7.55
C HIS A 83 2.24 -2.22 7.59
N GLU A 84 2.38 -2.78 8.79
CA GLU A 84 2.78 -4.17 8.98
C GLU A 84 1.74 -5.15 8.40
N ALA A 85 0.45 -4.88 8.60
CA ALA A 85 -0.62 -5.68 8.00
C ALA A 85 -0.57 -5.68 6.46
N PHE A 86 -0.21 -4.55 5.84
CA PHE A 86 -0.05 -4.46 4.39
C PHE A 86 1.18 -5.24 3.93
N LYS A 87 2.33 -5.09 4.60
CA LYS A 87 3.55 -5.86 4.33
C LYS A 87 3.28 -7.37 4.34
N ASN A 88 2.67 -7.87 5.41
CA ASN A 88 2.34 -9.29 5.57
C ASN A 88 1.39 -9.79 4.47
N ALA A 89 0.47 -8.94 3.98
CA ALA A 89 -0.39 -9.30 2.86
C ALA A 89 0.38 -9.41 1.54
N LEU A 90 1.37 -8.55 1.31
CA LEU A 90 2.25 -8.60 0.13
C LEU A 90 3.17 -9.82 0.14
N GLU A 91 3.72 -10.16 1.31
CA GLU A 91 4.53 -11.38 1.48
C GLU A 91 3.70 -12.63 1.16
N LYS A 92 2.48 -12.75 1.69
CA LYS A 92 1.57 -13.86 1.34
C LYS A 92 1.19 -13.91 -0.14
N TYR A 93 1.04 -12.75 -0.79
CA TYR A 93 0.77 -12.71 -2.22
C TYR A 93 2.00 -13.12 -3.03
N SER A 94 3.22 -12.83 -2.54
CA SER A 94 4.47 -13.32 -3.12
C SER A 94 4.56 -14.85 -3.01
N ASP A 95 4.20 -15.44 -1.85
CA ASP A 95 4.13 -16.90 -1.69
C ASP A 95 3.16 -17.55 -2.69
N TYR A 96 2.03 -16.90 -2.96
CA TYR A 96 1.09 -17.36 -3.99
C TYR A 96 1.71 -17.28 -5.40
N ILE A 97 2.50 -16.25 -5.70
CA ILE A 97 3.18 -16.14 -7.00
C ILE A 97 4.19 -17.29 -7.18
N ASP A 98 4.89 -17.70 -6.12
CA ASP A 98 5.78 -18.87 -6.17
C ASP A 98 5.02 -20.18 -6.45
N GLU A 99 3.77 -20.32 -5.97
CA GLU A 99 2.89 -21.43 -6.35
C GLU A 99 2.44 -21.31 -7.81
N LEU A 100 2.08 -20.10 -8.25
CA LEU A 100 1.69 -19.82 -9.63
C LEU A 100 2.82 -20.09 -10.62
N GLU A 101 4.08 -19.87 -10.26
CA GLU A 101 5.24 -20.22 -11.08
C GLU A 101 5.35 -21.72 -11.39
N ARG A 102 4.87 -22.57 -10.47
CA ARG A 102 4.96 -24.03 -10.62
C ARG A 102 3.88 -24.60 -11.52
N TYR A 103 2.71 -23.97 -11.53
CA TYR A 103 1.49 -24.58 -12.07
C TYR A 103 0.72 -23.70 -13.06
N GLY A 104 0.97 -22.39 -13.05
CA GLY A 104 0.32 -21.42 -13.94
C GLY A 104 1.00 -21.29 -15.30
N THR A 105 0.38 -20.52 -16.17
CA THR A 105 0.95 -20.18 -17.47
C THR A 105 2.00 -19.08 -17.35
N THR A 106 2.94 -19.02 -18.31
CA THR A 106 3.96 -17.97 -18.37
C THR A 106 3.35 -16.56 -18.33
N ASN A 107 2.21 -16.36 -19.00
CA ASN A 107 1.52 -15.07 -19.00
C ASN A 107 0.92 -14.74 -17.62
N GLN A 108 0.29 -15.71 -16.95
CA GLN A 108 -0.26 -15.50 -15.60
C GLN A 108 0.84 -15.09 -14.61
N VAL A 109 1.99 -15.78 -14.66
CA VAL A 109 3.16 -15.47 -13.82
C VAL A 109 3.68 -14.08 -14.13
N ALA A 110 3.89 -13.73 -15.41
CA ALA A 110 4.43 -12.43 -15.80
C ALA A 110 3.53 -11.27 -15.34
N VAL A 111 2.21 -11.41 -15.50
CA VAL A 111 1.26 -10.37 -15.07
C VAL A 111 1.19 -10.29 -13.54
N ALA A 112 1.21 -11.42 -12.83
CA ALA A 112 1.20 -11.43 -11.36
C ALA A 112 2.47 -10.81 -10.76
N LYS A 113 3.65 -11.06 -11.36
CA LYS A 113 4.92 -10.42 -10.98
C LYS A 113 4.87 -8.90 -11.16
N ASN A 114 4.41 -8.44 -12.33
CA ASN A 114 4.21 -7.01 -12.56
C ASN A 114 3.23 -6.39 -11.54
N HIS A 115 2.15 -7.11 -11.19
CA HIS A 115 1.19 -6.65 -10.19
C HIS A 115 1.81 -6.47 -8.81
N ILE A 116 2.56 -7.48 -8.31
CA ILE A 116 3.21 -7.39 -7.00
C ILE A 116 4.33 -6.32 -6.98
N ASP A 117 5.05 -6.12 -8.09
CA ASP A 117 6.09 -5.08 -8.18
C ASP A 117 5.50 -3.67 -7.99
N TRP A 118 4.36 -3.38 -8.61
CA TRP A 118 3.63 -2.13 -8.40
C TRP A 118 3.17 -1.95 -6.96
N LEU A 119 2.69 -3.02 -6.33
CA LEU A 119 2.25 -3.01 -4.95
C LEU A 119 3.41 -2.79 -3.97
N TRP A 120 4.57 -3.41 -4.20
CA TRP A 120 5.79 -3.14 -3.43
C TRP A 120 6.28 -1.71 -3.63
N GLY A 121 6.16 -1.15 -4.84
CA GLY A 121 6.46 0.25 -5.11
C GLY A 121 5.56 1.22 -4.34
N ILE A 122 4.27 0.89 -4.18
CA ILE A 122 3.35 1.64 -3.31
C ILE A 122 3.77 1.49 -1.84
N TYR A 123 4.05 0.26 -1.38
CA TYR A 123 4.48 -0.01 -0.01
C TYR A 123 5.74 0.77 0.36
N ALA A 124 6.74 0.81 -0.53
CA ALA A 124 7.99 1.53 -0.30
C ALA A 124 7.78 3.03 -0.05
N GLU A 125 6.85 3.67 -0.79
CA GLU A 125 6.52 5.07 -0.54
C GLU A 125 5.82 5.30 0.80
N LEU A 126 4.93 4.38 1.18
CA LEU A 126 4.25 4.43 2.48
C LEU A 126 5.23 4.14 3.63
N ASP A 127 6.24 3.30 3.42
CA ASP A 127 7.32 3.04 4.38
C ASP A 127 8.22 4.26 4.59
N LEU A 128 8.60 4.95 3.51
CA LEU A 128 9.31 6.22 3.60
C LEU A 128 8.52 7.27 4.39
N GLN A 129 7.19 7.28 4.24
CA GLN A 129 6.32 8.14 5.02
C GLN A 129 6.29 7.77 6.50
N LEU A 130 6.19 6.48 6.85
CA LEU A 130 6.29 6.02 8.23
C LEU A 130 7.63 6.43 8.87
N LYS A 131 8.73 6.30 8.12
CA LYS A 131 10.07 6.74 8.57
C LYS A 131 10.15 8.25 8.80
N LYS A 132 9.57 9.05 7.91
CA LYS A 132 9.44 10.51 8.10
C LYS A 132 8.64 10.84 9.36
N SER A 133 7.51 10.17 9.57
CA SER A 133 6.68 10.35 10.76
C SER A 133 7.44 10.01 12.05
N ARG A 134 8.24 8.93 12.05
CA ARG A 134 9.13 8.59 13.19
C ARG A 134 10.18 9.67 13.46
N ARG A 135 10.75 10.26 12.41
CA ARG A 135 11.71 11.36 12.55
C ARG A 135 11.07 12.58 13.23
N VAL A 136 9.88 12.98 12.80
CA VAL A 136 9.12 14.08 13.42
C VAL A 136 8.83 13.77 14.90
N LEU A 137 8.37 12.55 15.21
CA LEU A 137 8.13 12.13 16.58
C LEU A 137 9.40 12.21 17.44
N ASN A 138 10.53 11.74 16.93
CA ASN A 138 11.82 11.80 17.64
C ASN A 138 12.27 13.24 17.86
N ARG A 139 12.05 14.13 16.89
CA ARG A 139 12.35 15.56 17.04
C ARG A 139 11.49 16.22 18.11
N ALA A 140 10.21 15.85 18.20
CA ALA A 140 9.32 16.30 19.27
C ALA A 140 9.80 15.81 20.65
N LYS A 141 10.29 14.57 20.75
CA LYS A 141 10.90 14.05 21.99
C LYS A 141 12.15 14.83 22.39
N GLU A 142 13.03 15.11 21.43
CA GLU A 142 14.24 15.90 21.67
C GLU A 142 13.89 17.30 22.20
N LEU A 143 12.90 17.97 21.60
CA LEU A 143 12.44 19.28 22.05
C LEU A 143 11.98 19.25 23.52
N LEU A 144 11.22 18.22 23.92
CA LEU A 144 10.71 18.04 25.29
C LEU A 144 11.82 17.76 26.32
N LEU A 145 12.98 17.27 25.88
CA LEU A 145 14.10 16.96 26.76
C LEU A 145 15.02 18.16 27.02
N ILE A 146 14.83 19.29 26.33
CA ILE A 146 15.59 20.52 26.56
C ILE A 146 14.98 21.28 27.77
N GLU A 147 15.81 21.62 28.75
CA GLU A 147 15.36 22.28 29.99
C GLU A 147 15.29 23.80 29.84
N ASP A 148 16.26 24.40 29.16
CA ASP A 148 16.33 25.83 28.92
C ASP A 148 15.59 26.20 27.62
N VAL A 149 14.38 26.74 27.79
CA VAL A 149 13.47 27.14 26.69
C VAL A 149 14.00 28.37 25.93
N ASP A 150 14.84 29.18 26.57
CA ASP A 150 15.41 30.39 25.95
C ASP A 150 16.70 30.09 25.17
N SER A 151 17.27 28.89 25.35
CA SER A 151 18.51 28.44 24.69
C SER A 151 18.42 28.42 23.16
N ASP A 152 19.56 28.64 22.51
CA ASP A 152 19.68 28.51 21.05
C ASP A 152 19.39 27.09 20.57
N LEU A 153 19.68 26.08 21.41
CA LEU A 153 19.36 24.69 21.13
C LEU A 153 17.84 24.47 21.05
N PHE A 154 17.07 25.02 22.00
CA PHE A 154 15.61 24.92 21.98
C PHE A 154 15.02 25.54 20.71
N LYS A 155 15.47 26.76 20.36
CA LYS A 155 15.04 27.46 19.14
C LYS A 155 15.35 26.64 17.89
N PHE A 156 16.58 26.14 17.76
CA PHE A 156 17.00 25.31 16.62
C PHE A 156 16.15 24.04 16.48
N VAL A 157 15.93 23.30 17.57
CA VAL A 157 15.14 22.05 17.54
C VAL A 157 13.67 22.33 17.25
N SER A 158 13.12 23.44 17.76
CA SER A 158 11.75 23.89 17.50
C SER A 158 11.53 24.24 16.02
N GLU A 159 12.44 24.99 15.41
CA GLU A 159 12.41 25.34 13.99
C GLU A 159 12.59 24.10 13.10
N ALA A 160 13.48 23.18 13.49
CA ALA A 160 13.65 21.92 12.80
C ALA A 160 12.37 21.07 12.85
N LEU A 161 11.67 21.05 13.99
CA LEU A 161 10.39 20.36 14.12
C LEU A 161 9.33 20.95 13.19
N ASP A 162 9.24 22.28 13.10
CA ASP A 162 8.31 22.95 12.20
C ASP A 162 8.57 22.57 10.73
N SER A 163 9.84 22.59 10.32
CA SER A 163 10.23 22.18 8.97
C SER A 163 9.93 20.71 8.69
N GLU A 164 10.21 19.82 9.64
CA GLU A 164 9.97 18.38 9.49
C GLU A 164 8.48 18.04 9.43
N VAL A 165 7.63 18.71 10.23
CA VAL A 165 6.17 18.60 10.16
C VAL A 165 5.63 19.05 8.80
N GLU A 166 6.11 20.17 8.28
CA GLU A 166 5.70 20.66 6.96
C GLU A 166 6.11 19.67 5.85
N GLN A 167 7.35 19.18 5.89
CA GLN A 167 7.84 18.19 4.92
C GLN A 167 7.06 16.87 5.00
N LEU A 168 6.63 16.46 6.19
CA LEU A 168 5.78 15.29 6.39
C LEU A 168 4.45 15.48 5.66
N VAL A 169 3.76 16.60 5.92
CA VAL A 169 2.43 16.87 5.34
C VAL A 169 2.48 17.01 3.83
N ARG A 170 3.47 17.76 3.29
CA ARG A 170 3.70 17.84 1.84
C ARG A 170 3.88 16.47 1.20
N ASN A 171 4.59 15.56 1.89
CA ASN A 171 4.81 14.20 1.39
C ASN A 171 3.53 13.35 1.45
N GLU A 172 2.73 13.48 2.50
CA GLU A 172 1.41 12.82 2.58
C GLU A 172 0.47 13.28 1.48
N ASN A 173 0.42 14.59 1.23
CA ASN A 173 -0.38 15.14 0.16
C ASN A 173 0.06 14.54 -1.19
N ARG A 174 1.36 14.55 -1.49
CA ARG A 174 1.91 13.89 -2.69
C ARG A 174 1.50 12.42 -2.77
N ILE A 175 1.64 11.66 -1.68
CA ILE A 175 1.29 10.24 -1.59
C ILE A 175 -0.20 10.02 -1.89
N TYR A 176 -1.08 10.78 -1.24
CA TYR A 176 -2.53 10.68 -1.41
C TYR A 176 -2.92 10.82 -2.89
N TYR A 177 -2.41 11.84 -3.56
CA TYR A 177 -2.74 12.07 -4.96
C TYR A 177 -2.04 11.11 -5.90
N THR A 178 -0.74 10.87 -5.73
CA THR A 178 0.04 10.00 -6.62
C THR A 178 -0.49 8.57 -6.57
N ILE A 179 -0.76 8.05 -5.37
CA ILE A 179 -1.27 6.70 -5.24
C ILE A 179 -2.75 6.65 -5.66
N GLY A 180 -3.59 7.56 -5.16
CA GLY A 180 -5.03 7.52 -5.41
C GLY A 180 -5.42 7.75 -6.86
N TRP A 181 -4.79 8.72 -7.53
CA TRP A 181 -5.17 9.14 -8.89
C TRP A 181 -4.38 8.44 -10.00
N PHE A 182 -3.25 7.83 -9.66
CA PHE A 182 -2.38 7.19 -10.65
C PHE A 182 -2.09 5.73 -10.31
N LYS A 183 -1.34 5.45 -9.23
CA LYS A 183 -0.82 4.09 -9.01
C LYS A 183 -1.92 3.06 -8.74
N LYS A 184 -2.94 3.40 -7.95
CA LYS A 184 -4.04 2.48 -7.64
C LYS A 184 -4.86 2.13 -8.88
N PRO A 185 -5.25 3.09 -9.76
CA PRO A 185 -5.81 2.77 -11.07
C PRO A 185 -4.96 1.82 -11.91
N VAL A 186 -3.63 2.01 -11.97
CA VAL A 186 -2.73 1.09 -12.69
C VAL A 186 -2.76 -0.31 -12.09
N VAL A 187 -2.61 -0.41 -10.76
CA VAL A 187 -2.70 -1.69 -10.03
C VAL A 187 -4.02 -2.41 -10.33
N ASN A 188 -5.15 -1.70 -10.28
CA ASN A 188 -6.46 -2.27 -10.61
C ASN A 188 -6.53 -2.77 -12.06
N GLY A 189 -5.94 -2.04 -13.01
CA GLY A 189 -5.87 -2.47 -14.40
C GLY A 189 -5.05 -3.76 -14.57
N ILE A 190 -3.89 -3.84 -13.91
CA ILE A 190 -3.04 -5.05 -13.93
C ILE A 190 -3.77 -6.23 -13.24
N GLU A 191 -4.50 -6.00 -12.16
CA GLU A 191 -5.36 -7.00 -11.53
C GLU A 191 -6.40 -7.55 -12.52
N GLN A 192 -7.07 -6.68 -13.28
CA GLN A 192 -7.99 -7.11 -14.34
C GLN A 192 -7.28 -7.86 -15.47
N TYR A 193 -6.04 -7.49 -15.79
CA TYR A 193 -5.25 -8.23 -16.76
C TYR A 193 -4.90 -9.64 -16.28
N LEU A 194 -4.62 -9.81 -14.98
CA LEU A 194 -4.39 -11.13 -14.41
C LEU A 194 -5.67 -11.98 -14.46
N ASN A 195 -6.81 -11.40 -14.10
CA ASN A 195 -8.11 -12.06 -14.21
C ASN A 195 -8.41 -12.49 -15.66
N TYR A 196 -8.06 -11.66 -16.64
CA TYR A 196 -8.16 -12.02 -18.06
C TYR A 196 -7.35 -13.27 -18.39
N GLN A 197 -6.08 -13.36 -17.96
CA GLN A 197 -5.22 -14.52 -18.23
C GLN A 197 -5.75 -15.81 -17.59
N PHE A 198 -6.44 -15.73 -16.45
CA PHE A 198 -7.10 -16.90 -15.86
C PHE A 198 -8.36 -17.30 -16.62
N ARG A 199 -9.19 -16.33 -17.03
CA ARG A 199 -10.41 -16.60 -17.80
C ARG A 199 -10.10 -17.21 -19.16
N ASP A 200 -9.09 -16.68 -19.85
CA ASP A 200 -8.63 -17.19 -21.14
C ASP A 200 -8.17 -18.66 -21.03
N ALA A 201 -7.36 -18.98 -20.01
CA ALA A 201 -6.92 -20.35 -19.73
C ALA A 201 -8.08 -21.32 -19.39
N LEU A 202 -9.21 -20.81 -18.91
CA LEU A 202 -10.42 -21.57 -18.62
C LEU A 202 -11.42 -21.59 -19.78
N GLY A 203 -11.11 -20.94 -20.92
CA GLY A 203 -12.02 -20.81 -22.06
C GLY A 203 -13.23 -19.90 -21.79
N ILE A 204 -13.13 -19.02 -20.79
CA ILE A 204 -14.20 -18.11 -20.37
C ILE A 204 -13.97 -16.75 -21.03
N GLN A 205 -14.99 -16.22 -21.71
CA GLN A 205 -14.90 -14.91 -22.37
C GLN A 205 -14.61 -13.78 -21.36
N ALA A 206 -13.78 -12.82 -21.79
CA ALA A 206 -13.52 -11.59 -21.06
C ALA A 206 -14.79 -10.72 -20.98
N THR A 207 -14.94 -9.98 -19.89
CA THR A 207 -16.01 -8.98 -19.78
C THR A 207 -15.57 -7.66 -20.43
N ASN A 208 -16.52 -6.85 -20.88
CA ASN A 208 -16.22 -5.54 -21.46
C ASN A 208 -15.48 -4.64 -20.45
N ASP A 209 -15.86 -4.67 -19.18
CA ASP A 209 -15.22 -3.88 -18.12
C ASP A 209 -13.75 -4.25 -17.93
N MET A 210 -13.42 -5.54 -18.03
CA MET A 210 -12.05 -6.04 -17.95
C MET A 210 -11.21 -5.55 -19.13
N LEU A 211 -11.73 -5.67 -20.36
CA LEU A 211 -11.05 -5.18 -21.55
C LEU A 211 -10.83 -3.66 -21.49
N ASN A 212 -11.83 -2.90 -21.03
CA ASN A 212 -11.72 -1.45 -20.85
C ASN A 212 -10.65 -1.09 -19.79
N ALA A 213 -10.62 -1.79 -18.66
CA ALA A 213 -9.61 -1.57 -17.62
C ALA A 213 -8.19 -1.88 -18.13
N ILE A 214 -8.01 -2.95 -18.91
CA ILE A 214 -6.72 -3.31 -19.50
C ILE A 214 -6.26 -2.26 -20.53
N ASN A 215 -7.16 -1.87 -21.43
CA ASN A 215 -6.85 -0.93 -22.51
C ASN A 215 -6.53 0.49 -22.01
N THR A 216 -6.91 0.83 -20.78
CA THR A 216 -6.60 2.14 -20.17
C THR A 216 -5.26 2.17 -19.43
N ILE A 217 -4.61 1.03 -19.18
CA ILE A 217 -3.30 0.97 -18.49
C ILE A 217 -2.23 1.85 -19.17
N PRO A 218 -2.03 1.81 -20.51
CA PRO A 218 -1.02 2.65 -21.16
C PRO A 218 -1.27 4.15 -20.92
N GLN A 219 -2.54 4.57 -21.05
CA GLN A 219 -2.94 5.96 -20.81
C GLN A 219 -2.74 6.39 -19.37
N LEU A 220 -2.95 5.49 -18.41
CA LEU A 220 -2.69 5.76 -16.99
C LEU A 220 -1.19 5.91 -16.73
N SER A 221 -0.35 5.06 -17.32
CA SER A 221 1.11 5.11 -17.20
C SER A 221 1.68 6.46 -17.68
N ASP A 222 1.16 6.97 -18.81
CA ASP A 222 1.56 8.27 -19.37
C ASP A 222 1.14 9.47 -18.49
N LYS A 223 0.07 9.34 -17.70
CA LYS A 223 -0.37 10.40 -16.78
C LYS A 223 0.62 10.64 -15.63
N SER A 224 1.39 9.62 -15.23
CA SER A 224 2.37 9.74 -14.14
C SER A 224 3.41 10.82 -14.38
N ASN A 225 3.84 10.99 -15.64
CA ASN A 225 4.83 11.98 -16.06
C ASN A 225 4.28 13.42 -16.09
N ASN A 226 2.96 13.59 -15.95
CA ASN A 226 2.26 14.87 -16.14
C ASN A 226 1.65 15.44 -14.86
N PHE A 227 1.73 14.74 -13.72
CA PHE A 227 1.24 15.26 -12.45
C PHE A 227 2.17 16.35 -11.91
N LYS A 228 1.84 17.61 -12.20
CA LYS A 228 2.40 18.76 -11.48
C LYS A 228 1.62 18.96 -10.19
N PHE A 229 2.22 18.52 -9.10
CA PHE A 229 1.65 18.74 -7.78
C PHE A 229 1.83 20.21 -7.36
N LYS A 230 0.73 20.95 -7.23
CA LYS A 230 0.73 22.42 -7.13
C LYS A 230 0.53 22.99 -5.70
N GLU A 231 0.75 22.17 -4.68
CA GLU A 231 0.72 22.57 -3.27
C GLU A 231 2.02 23.27 -2.83
N LYS A 232 2.30 24.47 -3.36
CA LYS A 232 3.54 25.18 -3.01
C LYS A 232 3.41 26.06 -1.76
N LEU A 233 2.25 26.67 -1.55
CA LEU A 233 2.08 27.77 -0.60
C LEU A 233 1.37 27.39 0.70
N LEU A 234 0.39 26.48 0.67
CA LEU A 234 -0.52 26.23 1.78
C LEU A 234 -0.70 24.72 2.05
N PRO A 235 0.35 24.04 2.52
CA PRO A 235 0.39 22.58 2.59
C PRO A 235 -0.64 21.95 3.53
N PHE A 236 -0.93 22.61 4.65
CA PHE A 236 -1.85 22.10 5.66
C PHE A 236 -3.31 22.33 5.27
N MET A 237 -3.61 23.46 4.61
CA MET A 237 -4.93 23.70 4.01
C MET A 237 -5.28 22.68 2.94
N PHE A 238 -4.30 22.32 2.12
CA PHE A 238 -4.47 21.29 1.09
C PHE A 238 -4.70 19.93 1.72
N ALA A 239 -3.96 19.64 2.80
CA ALA A 239 -4.10 18.39 3.56
C ALA A 239 -5.49 18.20 4.16
N GLU A 240 -6.05 19.26 4.74
CA GLU A 240 -7.41 19.26 5.29
C GLU A 240 -8.48 19.05 4.19
N GLY A 241 -8.22 19.51 2.96
CA GLY A 241 -9.16 19.46 1.85
C GLY A 241 -8.99 18.30 0.87
N ARG A 242 -8.06 17.35 1.10
CA ARG A 242 -7.66 16.32 0.13
C ARG A 242 -8.81 15.55 -0.52
N ALA A 243 -9.85 15.23 0.27
CA ALA A 243 -11.01 14.46 -0.20
C ALA A 243 -11.86 15.23 -1.25
N PHE A 244 -11.73 16.56 -1.31
CA PHE A 244 -12.55 17.43 -2.13
C PHE A 244 -11.75 18.20 -3.19
N GLN A 245 -10.41 18.17 -3.12
CA GLN A 245 -9.53 18.97 -3.95
C GLN A 245 -8.82 18.11 -5.00
N ALA A 246 -8.61 18.68 -6.19
CA ALA A 246 -7.83 18.05 -7.26
C ALA A 246 -6.32 18.29 -7.04
N PRO A 247 -5.44 17.38 -7.49
CA PRO A 247 -3.98 17.53 -7.35
C PRO A 247 -3.39 18.76 -8.07
N THR A 248 -4.18 19.36 -8.98
CA THR A 248 -3.81 20.52 -9.80
C THR A 248 -4.30 21.85 -9.22
N LEU A 249 -5.00 21.84 -8.10
CA LEU A 249 -5.57 23.05 -7.50
C LEU A 249 -4.45 24.06 -7.14
N GLU A 250 -4.60 25.29 -7.62
CA GLU A 250 -3.81 26.46 -7.25
C GLU A 250 -4.70 27.44 -6.49
N TYR A 251 -4.14 28.04 -5.44
CA TYR A 251 -4.79 29.12 -4.71
C TYR A 251 -4.45 30.45 -5.38
N GLU A 252 -5.46 31.18 -5.84
CA GLU A 252 -5.33 32.51 -6.47
C GLU A 252 -6.11 33.57 -5.66
N GLY A 253 -5.69 34.84 -5.74
CA GLY A 253 -6.36 35.97 -5.08
C GLY A 253 -5.78 36.35 -3.72
N ASP A 254 -6.58 37.01 -2.88
CA ASP A 254 -6.19 37.31 -1.49
C ASP A 254 -6.22 36.03 -0.65
N LEU A 255 -5.04 35.64 -0.18
CA LEU A 255 -4.82 34.41 0.58
C LEU A 255 -4.61 34.66 2.08
N SER A 256 -4.84 35.88 2.57
CA SER A 256 -4.62 36.26 3.98
C SER A 256 -5.28 35.26 4.95
N PHE A 257 -6.59 35.06 4.83
CA PHE A 257 -7.34 34.10 5.64
C PHE A 257 -6.78 32.67 5.56
N PHE A 258 -6.41 32.21 4.35
CA PHE A 258 -5.89 30.86 4.16
C PHE A 258 -4.48 30.69 4.72
N LYS A 259 -3.64 31.74 4.71
CA LYS A 259 -2.32 31.74 5.34
C LYS A 259 -2.44 31.63 6.85
N ASP A 260 -3.34 32.40 7.46
CA ASP A 260 -3.57 32.36 8.90
C ASP A 260 -4.06 30.97 9.33
N LYS A 261 -5.06 30.43 8.62
CA LYS A 261 -5.54 29.07 8.88
C LYS A 261 -4.43 28.02 8.69
N ASN A 262 -3.64 28.11 7.63
CA ASN A 262 -2.51 27.21 7.39
C ASN A 262 -1.49 27.24 8.54
N ALA A 263 -1.18 28.42 9.09
CA ALA A 263 -0.28 28.56 10.22
C ALA A 263 -0.85 27.92 11.49
N VAL A 264 -2.16 28.10 11.76
CA VAL A 264 -2.84 27.44 12.89
C VAL A 264 -2.81 25.92 12.74
N LEU A 265 -3.08 25.40 11.55
CA LEU A 265 -3.02 23.95 11.29
C LEU A 265 -1.60 23.39 11.47
N ALA A 266 -0.57 24.13 11.07
CA ALA A 266 0.82 23.76 11.30
C ALA A 266 1.13 23.62 12.80
N GLN A 267 0.71 24.59 13.62
CA GLN A 267 0.88 24.56 15.07
C GLN A 267 0.11 23.40 15.71
N ASN A 268 -1.14 23.17 15.29
CA ASN A 268 -1.93 22.05 15.81
C ASN A 268 -1.26 20.69 15.55
N LEU A 269 -0.63 20.52 14.38
CA LEU A 269 0.11 19.29 14.09
C LEU A 269 1.40 19.17 14.89
N LYS A 270 2.14 20.26 15.08
CA LYS A 270 3.30 20.26 15.99
C LYS A 270 2.89 19.77 17.38
N LEU A 271 1.80 20.32 17.91
CA LEU A 271 1.23 19.91 19.20
C LEU A 271 0.76 18.45 19.18
N LYS A 272 0.15 17.97 18.09
CA LYS A 272 -0.22 16.55 17.93
C LYS A 272 1.00 15.63 18.09
N PHE A 273 2.13 15.96 17.48
CA PHE A 273 3.36 15.16 17.59
C PHE A 273 4.00 15.24 18.98
N ILE A 274 3.95 16.41 19.63
CA ILE A 274 4.40 16.57 21.02
C ILE A 274 3.54 15.72 21.96
N ALA A 275 2.22 15.78 21.82
CA ALA A 275 1.29 14.95 22.61
C ALA A 275 1.57 13.46 22.37
N ALA A 276 1.68 13.04 21.12
CA ALA A 276 1.99 11.65 20.77
C ALA A 276 3.35 11.19 21.32
N ALA A 277 4.36 12.08 21.38
CA ALA A 277 5.65 11.79 21.97
C ALA A 277 5.55 11.48 23.47
N ILE A 278 4.75 12.26 24.21
CA ILE A 278 4.50 12.07 25.64
C ILE A 278 3.67 10.79 25.86
N GLU A 279 2.56 10.64 25.15
CA GLU A 279 1.61 9.53 25.36
C GLU A 279 2.23 8.15 25.10
N ASN A 280 3.14 8.06 24.14
CA ASN A 280 3.72 6.78 23.70
C ASN A 280 5.13 6.49 24.26
N ASP A 281 5.63 7.28 25.22
CA ASP A 281 6.97 7.11 25.80
C ASP A 281 6.95 7.24 27.33
N GLN A 282 6.91 6.10 28.02
CA GLN A 282 6.84 6.06 29.49
C GLN A 282 8.06 6.70 30.15
N ASN A 283 9.26 6.47 29.61
CA ASN A 283 10.49 7.04 30.16
C ASN A 283 10.48 8.57 30.05
N LEU A 284 9.99 9.10 28.93
CA LEU A 284 9.81 10.54 28.75
C LEU A 284 8.79 11.09 29.75
N GLN A 285 7.66 10.43 29.96
CA GLN A 285 6.67 10.86 30.96
C GLN A 285 7.27 10.95 32.37
N ASP A 286 8.06 9.95 32.76
CA ASP A 286 8.66 9.89 34.09
C ASP A 286 9.74 10.98 34.25
N THR A 287 10.57 11.18 33.23
CA THR A 287 11.55 12.28 33.16
C THR A 287 10.88 13.65 33.32
N LEU A 288 9.77 13.89 32.60
CA LEU A 288 9.04 15.16 32.66
C LEU A 288 8.37 15.38 34.03
N LYS A 289 7.86 14.31 34.66
CA LYS A 289 7.32 14.39 36.02
C LYS A 289 8.40 14.76 37.04
N GLU A 290 9.56 14.10 36.98
CA GLU A 290 10.69 14.39 37.87
C GLU A 290 11.16 15.84 37.77
N ARG A 291 11.25 16.37 36.54
CA ARG A 291 11.58 17.78 36.30
C ARG A 291 10.56 18.73 36.90
N LYS A 292 9.27 18.46 36.71
CA LYS A 292 8.20 19.25 37.30
C LYS A 292 8.30 19.28 38.83
N PHE A 293 8.48 18.12 39.47
CA PHE A 293 8.66 18.04 40.91
C PHE A 293 9.91 18.78 41.41
N SER A 294 10.98 18.81 40.63
CA SER A 294 12.22 19.51 40.97
C SER A 294 12.07 21.03 40.83
N ALA A 295 11.33 21.50 39.83
CA ALA A 295 11.02 22.92 39.63
C ALA A 295 10.07 23.46 40.70
N GLU A 296 9.11 22.66 41.19
CA GLU A 296 8.18 23.07 42.27
C GLU A 296 8.83 23.14 43.67
N LYS A 297 10.05 22.58 43.83
CA LYS A 297 10.82 22.60 45.08
C LYS A 297 11.83 23.75 45.17
N ASN A 298 12.12 24.41 44.05
CA ASN A 298 13.02 25.57 43.94
C ASN A 298 12.22 26.87 43.85
#